data_AF-A0A5J5AZM0-F1
#
_entry.id   AF-A0A5J5AZM0-F1
#
_cell.length_a   1.000
_cell.length_b   1.000
_cell.length_c   1.000
_cell.angle_alpha   90.00
_cell.angle_beta   90.00
_cell.angle_gamma   90.00
#
_symmetry.space_group_name_H-M   'P 1'
#
loop_
_entity.id
_entity.type
_entity.pdbx_description
1 polymer ?
#
loop_
_entity_poly.entity_id
_entity_poly.type
_entity_poly.pdbx_seq_one_letter_code
_entity_poly.pdbx_strand_id
1 'polypeptide(L)'
;MNFPRKPPRKFNYTGENLPENLLTPAFGTKAMVLEYNASVELILQGTNVLVGDNHPMHLHGFSFYVVGWGFGNFNPKQDPLKYNLVDPPEETTVGVPTNGWVALRFRADNPGVWLMHCHLERHQTWGMSTVFLVKNGATPGSRIVLPPHDLPKC
;
A
#
# COMPACT_ATOMS: atom_id res chain seq x y z
N MET A 1 -5.87 -8.33 -14.73
CA MET A 1 -6.49 -7.04 -14.39
C MET A 1 -6.49 -6.72 -12.90
N ASN A 2 -5.96 -7.57 -12.00
CA ASN A 2 -6.00 -7.31 -10.55
C ASN A 2 -4.60 -7.23 -9.95
N PHE A 3 -4.39 -6.27 -9.05
CA PHE A 3 -3.21 -6.25 -8.19
C PHE A 3 -3.29 -7.46 -7.23
N PRO A 4 -2.20 -8.21 -7.01
CA PRO A 4 -2.26 -9.43 -6.22
C PRO A 4 -2.40 -9.12 -4.73
N ARG A 5 -3.28 -9.85 -4.02
CA ARG A 5 -3.47 -9.70 -2.55
C ARG A 5 -2.30 -10.24 -1.73
N LYS A 6 -1.42 -11.03 -2.34
CA LYS A 6 -0.21 -11.59 -1.74
C LYS A 6 0.94 -11.42 -2.73
N PRO A 7 2.19 -11.23 -2.27
CA PRO A 7 3.33 -11.17 -3.17
C PRO A 7 3.38 -12.40 -4.09
N PRO A 8 3.53 -12.23 -5.42
CA PRO A 8 3.58 -13.35 -6.36
C PRO A 8 4.85 -14.18 -6.20
N ARG A 9 5.91 -13.59 -5.65
CA ARG A 9 7.17 -14.26 -5.30
C ARG A 9 7.48 -13.97 -3.83
N LYS A 10 7.77 -15.03 -3.08
CA LYS A 10 8.26 -14.94 -1.70
C LYS A 10 9.74 -15.26 -1.69
N PHE A 11 10.49 -14.46 -0.95
CA PHE A 11 11.92 -14.63 -0.73
C PHE A 11 12.26 -13.97 0.61
N ASN A 12 13.52 -14.09 1.05
CA ASN A 12 14.01 -13.32 2.18
C ASN A 12 14.17 -11.85 1.73
N TYR A 13 13.15 -11.02 1.98
CA TYR A 13 13.10 -9.64 1.47
C TYR A 13 14.27 -8.79 1.97
N THR A 14 14.79 -9.09 3.15
CA THR A 14 15.91 -8.39 3.78
C THR A 14 17.23 -9.14 3.69
N GLY A 15 17.34 -10.14 2.80
CA GLY A 15 18.58 -10.88 2.59
C GLY A 15 19.64 -10.05 1.86
N GLU A 16 20.92 -10.34 2.12
CA GLU A 16 22.05 -9.69 1.43
C GLU A 16 22.26 -10.25 0.03
N ASN A 17 22.14 -11.58 -0.14
CA ASN A 17 22.34 -12.26 -1.40
C ASN A 17 20.98 -12.57 -2.05
N LEU A 18 20.49 -11.65 -2.89
CA LEU A 18 19.23 -11.80 -3.60
C LEU A 18 19.43 -12.34 -5.03
N PRO A 19 18.54 -13.23 -5.52
CA PRO A 19 18.58 -13.71 -6.90
C PRO A 19 18.50 -12.57 -7.93
N GLU A 20 19.34 -12.64 -8.98
CA GLU A 20 19.39 -11.61 -10.04
C GLU A 20 18.05 -11.41 -10.77
N ASN A 21 17.22 -12.45 -10.86
CA ASN A 21 15.89 -12.38 -11.48
C ASN A 21 14.87 -11.51 -10.72
N LEU A 22 15.26 -10.94 -9.57
CA LEU A 22 14.48 -9.95 -8.82
C LEU A 22 14.84 -8.50 -9.20
N LEU A 23 15.97 -8.28 -9.89
CA LEU A 23 16.45 -6.94 -10.26
C LEU A 23 15.62 -6.30 -11.37
N THR A 24 14.93 -7.12 -12.18
CA THR A 24 14.10 -6.63 -13.28
C THR A 24 12.61 -6.72 -12.93
N PRO A 25 11.90 -5.58 -12.81
CA PRO A 25 10.47 -5.59 -12.58
C PRO A 25 9.69 -5.94 -13.85
N ALA A 26 8.46 -6.43 -13.68
CA ALA A 26 7.50 -6.51 -14.77
C ALA A 26 6.56 -5.31 -14.69
N PHE A 27 6.45 -4.55 -15.78
CA PHE A 27 5.53 -3.41 -15.85
C PHE A 27 4.08 -3.86 -15.98
N GLY A 28 3.16 -3.09 -15.41
CA GLY A 28 1.74 -3.28 -15.65
C GLY A 28 0.85 -2.35 -14.83
N THR A 29 -0.31 -2.03 -15.38
CA THR A 29 -1.34 -1.22 -14.72
C THR A 29 -2.31 -2.15 -14.00
N LYS A 30 -2.21 -2.23 -12.66
CA LYS A 30 -3.05 -3.12 -11.85
C LYS A 30 -3.60 -2.38 -10.63
N ALA A 31 -4.91 -2.48 -10.43
CA ALA A 31 -5.60 -1.91 -9.28
C ALA A 31 -6.06 -3.00 -8.29
N MET A 32 -6.18 -2.63 -7.02
CA MET A 32 -6.83 -3.42 -5.98
C MET A 32 -8.27 -2.92 -5.83
N VAL A 33 -9.24 -3.80 -6.13
CA VAL A 33 -10.66 -3.50 -5.90
C VAL A 33 -11.04 -3.87 -4.46
N LEU A 34 -11.63 -2.92 -3.76
CA LEU A 34 -12.14 -3.05 -2.39
C LEU A 34 -13.65 -2.82 -2.37
N GLU A 35 -14.35 -3.60 -1.56
CA GLU A 35 -15.75 -3.33 -1.25
C GLU A 35 -15.85 -2.12 -0.31
N TYR A 36 -16.92 -1.32 -0.46
CA TYR A 36 -17.22 -0.23 0.46
C TYR A 36 -17.25 -0.74 1.91
N ASN A 37 -16.68 0.04 2.82
CA ASN A 37 -16.65 -0.23 4.26
C ASN A 37 -15.81 -1.46 4.67
N ALA A 38 -15.01 -2.03 3.76
CA ALA A 38 -14.08 -3.10 4.11
C ALA A 38 -13.03 -2.61 5.11
N SER A 39 -12.74 -3.42 6.14
CA SER A 39 -11.58 -3.20 7.01
C SER A 39 -10.35 -3.79 6.35
N VAL A 40 -9.34 -2.95 6.11
CA VAL A 40 -8.13 -3.32 5.38
C VAL A 40 -6.95 -3.28 6.34
N GLU A 41 -6.18 -4.37 6.36
CA GLU A 41 -4.81 -4.38 6.89
C GLU A 41 -3.84 -4.51 5.71
N LEU A 42 -2.92 -3.57 5.60
CA LEU A 42 -1.90 -3.54 4.57
C LEU A 42 -0.52 -3.66 5.21
N ILE A 43 0.24 -4.66 4.80
CA ILE A 43 1.63 -4.84 5.20
C ILE A 43 2.52 -4.38 4.06
N LEU A 44 3.27 -3.31 4.31
CA LEU A 44 4.31 -2.82 3.41
C LEU A 44 5.64 -3.41 3.87
N GLN A 45 6.25 -4.23 3.01
CA GLN A 45 7.54 -4.87 3.26
C GLN A 45 8.59 -4.22 2.37
N GLY A 46 9.58 -3.57 2.99
CA GLY A 46 10.79 -3.12 2.31
C GLY A 46 11.64 -4.32 1.88
N THR A 47 12.34 -4.18 0.75
CA THR A 47 13.23 -5.21 0.22
C THR A 47 14.62 -4.66 0.03
N ASN A 48 15.63 -5.52 0.11
CA ASN A 48 17.02 -5.19 -0.18
C ASN A 48 17.37 -5.35 -1.68
N VAL A 49 16.37 -5.41 -2.57
CA VAL A 49 16.58 -5.49 -4.02
C VAL A 49 17.25 -4.20 -4.50
N LEU A 50 18.37 -4.32 -5.22
CA LEU A 50 19.31 -3.24 -5.56
C LEU A 50 20.01 -2.64 -4.34
N VAL A 51 19.25 -1.99 -3.45
CA VAL A 51 19.74 -1.43 -2.19
C VAL A 51 18.54 -1.22 -1.26
N GLY A 52 18.67 -1.65 0.00
CA GLY A 52 17.65 -1.35 1.01
C GLY A 52 17.57 0.15 1.28
N ASP A 53 16.37 0.70 1.29
CA ASP A 53 16.12 2.13 1.46
C ASP A 53 14.84 2.36 2.30
N ASN A 54 14.67 3.59 2.80
CA ASN A 54 13.42 4.01 3.40
C ASN A 54 12.46 4.51 2.30
N HIS A 55 11.21 4.06 2.35
CA HIS A 55 10.21 4.49 1.36
C HIS A 55 9.03 5.17 2.05
N PRO A 56 8.84 6.50 1.91
CA PRO A 56 7.66 7.19 2.39
C PRO A 56 6.47 6.82 1.51
N MET A 57 5.59 5.95 1.99
CA MET A 57 4.41 5.49 1.27
C MET A 57 3.20 6.34 1.62
N HIS A 58 2.58 6.95 0.62
CA HIS A 58 1.43 7.84 0.75
C HIS A 58 0.17 7.21 0.11
N LEU A 59 -0.97 7.35 0.77
CA LEU A 59 -2.28 6.92 0.28
C LEU A 59 -3.21 8.13 0.12
N HIS A 60 -3.74 8.30 -1.09
CA HIS A 60 -4.73 9.33 -1.37
C HIS A 60 -6.10 8.94 -0.80
N GLY A 61 -6.93 9.93 -0.48
CA GLY A 61 -8.35 9.73 -0.10
C GLY A 61 -8.59 9.12 1.28
N PHE A 62 -7.52 8.74 2.00
CA PHE A 62 -7.59 8.13 3.32
C PHE A 62 -6.45 8.61 4.20
N SER A 63 -6.72 8.72 5.50
CA SER A 63 -5.72 8.48 6.54
C SER A 63 -5.77 7.00 6.97
N PHE A 64 -4.72 6.53 7.59
CA PHE A 64 -4.60 5.16 8.10
C PHE A 64 -3.90 5.13 9.45
N TYR A 65 -4.20 4.11 10.25
CA TYR A 65 -3.51 3.87 11.52
C TYR A 65 -2.26 3.02 11.29
N VAL A 66 -1.10 3.50 11.78
CA VAL A 66 0.14 2.73 11.79
C VAL A 66 0.15 1.84 13.04
N VAL A 67 -0.29 0.59 12.90
CA VAL A 67 -0.50 -0.31 14.03
C VAL A 67 0.76 -1.07 14.44
N GLY A 68 1.77 -1.14 13.58
CA GLY A 68 3.02 -1.79 13.92
C GLY A 68 4.08 -1.59 12.85
N TRP A 69 5.34 -1.80 13.23
CA TRP A 69 6.47 -1.79 12.32
C TRP A 69 7.60 -2.63 12.92
N GLY A 70 8.58 -2.97 12.10
CA GLY A 70 9.76 -3.69 12.56
C GLY A 70 10.81 -3.83 11.47
N PHE A 71 11.96 -4.38 11.85
CA PHE A 71 13.01 -4.77 10.92
C PHE A 71 12.87 -6.25 10.53
N GLY A 72 13.52 -6.65 9.45
CA GLY A 72 13.45 -7.99 8.88
C GLY A 72 12.19 -8.22 8.05
N ASN A 73 11.88 -9.50 7.84
CA ASN A 73 10.67 -9.92 7.16
C ASN A 73 9.49 -9.97 8.15
N PHE A 74 8.36 -9.41 7.77
CA PHE A 74 7.13 -9.51 8.54
C PHE A 74 6.76 -10.97 8.83
N ASN A 75 6.56 -11.28 10.10
CA ASN A 75 6.10 -12.56 10.60
C ASN A 75 4.62 -12.47 11.00
N PRO A 76 3.68 -13.03 10.18
CA PRO A 76 2.25 -12.90 10.42
C PRO A 76 1.75 -13.62 11.68
N LYS A 77 2.59 -14.44 12.33
CA LYS A 77 2.24 -15.14 13.59
C LYS A 77 2.73 -14.41 14.83
N GLN A 78 3.76 -13.58 14.73
CA GLN A 78 4.43 -12.97 15.89
C GLN A 78 4.27 -11.47 15.93
N ASP A 79 4.41 -10.79 14.80
CA ASP A 79 4.41 -9.33 14.76
C ASP A 79 3.05 -8.70 15.10
N PRO A 80 1.90 -9.26 14.66
CA PRO A 80 0.59 -8.76 15.07
C PRO A 80 0.35 -8.75 16.59
N LEU A 81 1.05 -9.59 17.36
CA LEU A 81 0.93 -9.63 18.82
C LEU A 81 1.53 -8.38 19.49
N LYS A 82 2.34 -7.62 18.76
CA LYS A 82 2.99 -6.39 19.23
C LYS A 82 2.32 -5.13 18.68
N TYR A 83 1.22 -5.25 17.95
CA TYR A 83 0.55 -4.08 17.38
C TYR A 83 0.06 -3.14 18.47
N ASN A 84 0.24 -1.84 18.24
CA ASN A 84 -0.50 -0.82 18.97
C ASN A 84 -1.94 -0.78 18.45
N LEU A 85 -2.87 -1.29 19.26
CA LEU A 85 -4.31 -1.30 18.96
C LEU A 85 -5.11 -0.36 19.88
N VAL A 86 -4.42 0.47 20.66
CA VAL A 86 -5.04 1.39 21.62
C VAL A 86 -5.02 2.81 21.07
N ASP A 87 -3.83 3.30 20.71
CA ASP A 87 -3.60 4.67 20.24
C ASP A 87 -2.57 4.75 19.09
N PRO A 88 -2.71 3.94 18.02
CA PRO A 88 -1.80 4.04 16.88
C PRO A 88 -1.91 5.42 16.22
N PRO A 89 -0.79 6.00 15.75
CA PRO A 89 -0.83 7.28 15.06
C PRO A 89 -1.62 7.14 13.75
N GLU A 90 -2.42 8.16 13.45
CA GLU A 90 -3.19 8.28 12.22
C GLU A 90 -2.45 9.18 11.23
N GLU A 91 -2.05 8.60 10.10
CA GLU A 91 -1.17 9.25 9.13
C GLU A 91 -1.71 9.09 7.71
N THR A 92 -1.25 9.93 6.79
CA THR A 92 -1.48 9.75 5.34
C THR A 92 -0.23 9.26 4.61
N THR A 93 0.94 9.38 5.25
CA THR A 93 2.25 9.00 4.72
C THR A 93 3.07 8.35 5.81
N VAL A 94 3.74 7.25 5.50
CA VAL A 94 4.56 6.51 6.48
C VAL A 94 5.83 5.98 5.83
N GLY A 95 6.96 6.13 6.52
CA GLY A 95 8.22 5.53 6.09
C GLY A 95 8.21 4.02 6.34
N VAL A 96 8.33 3.23 5.27
CA VAL A 96 8.69 1.81 5.38
C VAL A 96 10.18 1.76 5.75
N PRO A 97 10.56 1.18 6.90
CA PRO A 97 11.96 1.14 7.33
C PRO A 97 12.84 0.39 6.33
N THR A 98 14.10 0.84 6.19
CA THR A 98 15.14 0.09 5.49
C THR A 98 15.23 -1.32 6.06
N ASN A 99 15.16 -2.33 5.19
CA ASN A 99 15.14 -3.74 5.60
C ASN A 99 14.10 -4.04 6.68
N GLY A 100 12.90 -3.48 6.55
CA GLY A 100 11.83 -3.66 7.52
C GLY A 100 10.44 -3.66 6.89
N TRP A 101 9.44 -3.55 7.76
CA TRP A 101 8.04 -3.57 7.39
C TRP A 101 7.24 -2.60 8.25
N VAL A 102 6.07 -2.21 7.75
CA VAL A 102 5.07 -1.44 8.48
C VAL A 102 3.68 -1.99 8.18
N ALA A 103 2.84 -2.07 9.20
CA ALA A 103 1.47 -2.54 9.15
C ALA A 103 0.51 -1.36 9.33
N LEU A 104 -0.39 -1.19 8.35
CA LEU A 104 -1.37 -0.12 8.30
C LEU A 104 -2.77 -0.69 8.40
N ARG A 105 -3.68 0.01 9.07
CA ARG A 105 -5.11 -0.30 9.06
C ARG A 105 -5.94 0.91 8.67
N PHE A 106 -6.90 0.70 7.78
CA PHE A 106 -7.88 1.73 7.42
C PHE A 106 -9.21 1.08 7.03
N ARG A 107 -10.26 1.90 6.99
CA ARG A 107 -11.57 1.51 6.50
C ARG A 107 -11.76 2.07 5.10
N ALA A 108 -12.15 1.23 4.15
CA ALA A 108 -12.40 1.64 2.76
C ALA A 108 -13.80 2.28 2.62
N ASP A 109 -14.06 3.37 3.33
CA ASP A 109 -15.35 4.07 3.40
C ASP A 109 -15.44 5.33 2.53
N ASN A 110 -14.45 5.56 1.67
CA ASN A 110 -14.43 6.62 0.67
C ASN A 110 -14.48 6.02 -0.76
N PRO A 111 -15.66 5.91 -1.41
CA PRO A 111 -15.79 5.36 -2.76
C PRO A 111 -15.05 6.20 -3.79
N GLY A 112 -14.24 5.56 -4.63
CA GLY A 112 -13.42 6.28 -5.58
C GLY A 112 -12.23 5.48 -6.08
N VAL A 113 -11.29 6.19 -6.71
CA VAL A 113 -10.07 5.65 -7.29
C VAL A 113 -8.89 6.40 -6.67
N TRP A 114 -8.15 5.72 -5.80
CA TRP A 114 -7.18 6.34 -4.91
C TRP A 114 -5.77 5.81 -5.16
N LEU A 115 -4.85 6.71 -5.48
CA LEU A 115 -3.46 6.36 -5.71
C LEU A 115 -2.75 6.05 -4.39
N MET A 116 -1.99 4.96 -4.36
CA MET A 116 -0.98 4.72 -3.33
C MET A 116 0.38 4.66 -3.99
N HIS A 117 1.34 5.43 -3.49
CA HIS A 117 2.66 5.51 -4.10
C HIS A 117 3.75 5.87 -3.10
N CYS A 118 5.00 5.59 -3.48
CA CYS A 118 6.14 6.19 -2.81
C CYS A 118 6.17 7.69 -3.09
N HIS A 119 6.42 8.50 -2.07
CA HIS A 119 6.48 9.95 -2.14
C HIS A 119 7.87 10.48 -2.53
N LEU A 120 8.76 9.57 -2.98
CA LEU A 120 9.96 9.90 -3.74
C LEU A 120 9.60 9.89 -5.22
N GLU A 121 9.60 11.05 -5.87
CA GLU A 121 9.13 11.23 -7.25
C GLU A 121 9.81 10.28 -8.25
N ARG A 122 11.11 10.03 -8.05
CA ARG A 122 11.87 9.04 -8.84
C ARG A 122 11.26 7.63 -8.74
N HIS A 123 10.89 7.19 -7.54
CA HIS A 123 10.31 5.85 -7.33
C HIS A 123 8.87 5.80 -7.85
N GLN A 124 8.10 6.88 -7.70
CA GLN A 124 6.76 6.98 -8.27
C GLN A 124 6.78 6.82 -9.79
N THR A 125 7.64 7.58 -10.48
CA THR A 125 7.76 7.53 -11.95
C THR A 125 8.33 6.22 -12.47
N TRP A 126 9.14 5.51 -11.68
CA TRP A 126 9.60 4.14 -11.99
C TRP A 126 8.52 3.07 -11.80
N GLY A 127 7.38 3.41 -11.20
CA GLY A 127 6.23 2.51 -11.05
C GLY A 127 6.05 1.94 -9.64
N MET A 128 6.66 2.51 -8.60
CA MET A 128 6.36 2.15 -7.20
C MET A 128 5.02 2.76 -6.76
N SER A 129 3.95 2.30 -7.42
CA SER A 129 2.58 2.76 -7.20
C SER A 129 1.56 1.67 -7.48
N THR A 130 0.39 1.82 -6.87
CA THR A 130 -0.83 1.07 -7.21
C THR A 130 -2.04 1.95 -6.96
N VAL A 131 -3.23 1.43 -7.26
CA VAL A 131 -4.49 2.15 -7.11
C VAL A 131 -5.46 1.28 -6.33
N PHE A 132 -6.11 1.86 -5.33
CA PHE A 132 -7.27 1.28 -4.67
C PHE A 132 -8.54 1.80 -5.32
N LEU A 133 -9.33 0.89 -5.89
CA LEU A 133 -10.67 1.19 -6.36
C LEU A 133 -11.66 0.75 -5.28
N VAL A 134 -12.26 1.72 -4.60
CA VAL A 134 -13.27 1.47 -3.58
C VAL A 134 -14.64 1.58 -4.23
N LYS A 135 -15.38 0.47 -4.23
CA LYS A 135 -16.71 0.40 -4.84
C LYS A 135 -17.71 1.28 -4.10
N ASN A 136 -18.79 1.60 -4.80
CA ASN A 136 -19.95 2.24 -4.22
C ASN A 136 -20.60 1.37 -3.12
N GLY A 137 -21.06 2.02 -2.06
CA GLY A 137 -21.94 1.47 -1.04
C GLY A 137 -23.43 1.56 -1.42
N ALA A 138 -24.29 1.15 -0.48
CA ALA A 138 -25.72 1.02 -0.73
C ALA A 138 -26.44 2.38 -0.84
N THR A 139 -26.05 3.36 -0.03
CA THR A 139 -26.73 4.66 0.10
C THR A 139 -26.20 5.69 -0.90
N PRO A 140 -26.98 6.73 -1.25
CA PRO A 140 -26.51 7.83 -2.11
C PRO A 140 -25.24 8.51 -1.60
N GLY A 141 -25.09 8.71 -0.28
CA GLY A 141 -23.90 9.31 0.33
C GLY A 141 -22.66 8.41 0.31
N SER A 142 -22.84 7.11 0.03
CA SER A 142 -21.74 6.13 -0.14
C SER A 142 -21.45 5.84 -1.61
N ARG A 143 -21.76 6.76 -2.53
CA ARG A 143 -21.50 6.59 -3.97
C ARG A 143 -20.63 7.72 -4.48
N ILE A 144 -19.78 7.42 -5.46
CA ILE A 144 -19.06 8.44 -6.19
C ILE A 144 -20.05 9.40 -6.88
N VAL A 145 -19.75 10.69 -6.85
CA VAL A 145 -20.49 11.71 -7.60
C VAL A 145 -20.25 11.55 -9.10
N LEU A 146 -21.17 12.07 -9.91
CA LEU A 146 -20.97 12.11 -11.35
C LEU A 146 -19.75 12.98 -11.68
N PRO A 147 -18.94 12.59 -12.67
CA PRO A 147 -17.79 13.39 -13.10
C PRO A 147 -18.24 14.80 -13.53
N PRO A 148 -17.52 15.87 -13.15
CA PRO A 148 -17.79 17.22 -13.63
C PRO A 148 -17.73 17.33 -15.16
N HIS A 149 -18.55 18.20 -15.75
CA HIS A 149 -18.65 18.38 -17.21
C HIS A 149 -17.38 19.00 -17.83
N ASP A 150 -16.56 19.65 -17.03
CA ASP A 150 -15.35 20.38 -17.41
C ASP A 150 -14.06 19.60 -17.15
N LEU A 151 -14.15 18.28 -16.87
CA LEU A 151 -12.96 17.44 -16.74
C LEU A 151 -12.09 17.50 -18.01
N PRO A 152 -10.76 17.67 -17.88
CA PRO A 152 -9.84 17.66 -19.01
C PRO A 152 -9.98 16.39 -19.85
N LYS A 153 -9.92 16.56 -21.17
CA LYS A 153 -9.89 15.43 -22.11
C LYS A 153 -8.55 14.71 -22.02
N CYS A 154 -8.59 13.38 -22.18
CA CYS A 154 -7.41 12.53 -22.28
C CYS A 154 -6.68 12.74 -23.61
#